data_AF-A0A542ANJ7-F1
#
_entry.id   AF-A0A542ANJ7-F1
#
_cell.length_a   1.000
_cell.length_b   1.000
_cell.length_c   1.000
_cell.angle_alpha   90.00
_cell.angle_beta   90.00
_cell.angle_gamma   90.00
#
_symmetry.space_group_name_H-M   'P 1'
#
loop_
_entity.id
_entity.type
_entity.pdbx_description
1 polymer ?
#
loop_
_entity_poly.entity_id
_entity_poly.type
_entity_poly.pdbx_seq_one_letter_code
_entity_poly.pdbx_strand_id
1 'polypeptide(L)'
;MITRALLNKLVKEADDKQNSTLPKEICKVSVDLSQPIEERMLQYLTEIKNPYRVRSGEIKINIKYSSDGPSISKLLARYFGRKR
;
A
#
# COMPACT_ATOMS: atom_id res chain seq x y z
N MET A 1 5.39 13.37 12.63
CA MET A 1 6.36 12.31 12.99
C MET A 1 5.60 10.99 12.99
N ILE A 2 6.02 9.98 12.21
CA ILE A 2 5.34 8.67 12.19
C ILE A 2 5.65 7.92 13.47
N THR A 3 4.61 7.51 14.19
CA THR A 3 4.80 6.61 15.33
C THR A 3 5.13 5.20 14.83
N ARG A 4 5.95 4.48 15.59
CA ARG A 4 6.33 3.10 15.26
C ARG A 4 5.11 2.17 15.19
N ALA A 5 4.06 2.48 15.96
CA ALA A 5 2.77 1.79 15.90
C ALA A 5 2.05 1.97 14.55
N LEU A 6 2.01 3.20 14.02
CA LEU A 6 1.43 3.50 12.70
C LEU A 6 2.19 2.78 11.58
N LEU A 7 3.53 2.77 11.64
CA LEU A 7 4.35 2.05 10.66
C LEU A 7 4.04 0.54 10.66
N ASN A 8 3.96 -0.07 11.84
CA ASN A 8 3.64 -1.49 11.96
C ASN A 8 2.24 -1.81 11.42
N LYS A 9 1.27 -0.92 11.63
CA LYS A 9 -0.08 -1.06 11.08
C LYS A 9 -0.07 -1.05 9.54
N LEU A 10 0.61 -0.08 8.93
CA LEU A 10 0.73 0.03 7.47
C LEU A 10 1.41 -1.19 6.84
N VAL A 11 2.48 -1.67 7.48
CA VAL A 11 3.22 -2.88 7.05
C VAL A 11 2.31 -4.10 7.12
N LYS A 12 1.64 -4.32 8.25
CA LYS A 12 0.73 -5.46 8.43
C LYS A 12 -0.41 -5.44 7.41
N GLU A 13 -1.05 -4.29 7.22
CA GLU A 13 -2.14 -4.17 6.25
C GLU A 13 -1.70 -4.44 4.82
N ALA A 14 -0.47 -4.07 4.44
CA ALA A 14 0.03 -4.33 3.11
C ALA A 14 0.30 -5.83 2.87
N ASP A 15 0.82 -6.55 3.85
CA ASP A 15 1.13 -7.97 3.75
C ASP A 15 -0.12 -8.88 3.82
N ASP A 16 -1.07 -8.60 4.72
CA ASP A 16 -2.31 -9.40 4.89
C ASP A 16 -3.20 -9.38 3.63
N LYS A 17 -3.05 -8.37 2.78
CA LYS A 17 -3.94 -8.06 1.65
C LYS A 17 -3.60 -8.77 0.33
N GLN A 18 -2.53 -9.59 0.29
CA GLN A 18 -2.10 -10.29 -0.94
C GLN A 18 -3.14 -11.27 -1.51
N ASN A 19 -4.08 -11.78 -0.69
CA ASN A 19 -4.98 -12.88 -1.05
C ASN A 19 -6.42 -12.48 -1.43
N SER A 20 -6.69 -11.22 -1.81
CA SER A 20 -8.03 -10.79 -2.26
C SER A 20 -8.34 -11.19 -3.72
N THR A 21 -9.58 -11.65 -3.97
CA THR A 21 -10.03 -12.38 -5.17
C THR A 21 -10.19 -11.52 -6.43
N LEU A 22 -10.42 -10.20 -6.34
CA LEU A 22 -10.63 -9.34 -7.53
C LEU A 22 -9.82 -8.03 -7.46
N PRO A 23 -9.13 -7.65 -8.55
CA PRO A 23 -8.33 -6.43 -8.59
C PRO A 23 -9.24 -5.19 -8.57
N LYS A 24 -8.91 -4.22 -7.71
CA LYS A 24 -9.69 -2.98 -7.61
C LYS A 24 -9.17 -1.91 -8.57
N GLU A 25 -10.10 -1.12 -9.11
CA GLU A 25 -9.79 -0.02 -10.03
C GLU A 25 -8.99 1.09 -9.31
N ILE A 26 -7.75 1.31 -9.72
CA ILE A 26 -6.85 2.28 -9.08
C ILE A 26 -7.30 3.72 -9.30
N CYS A 27 -7.86 4.04 -10.48
CA CYS A 27 -8.35 5.38 -10.82
C CYS A 27 -9.59 5.78 -10.00
N LYS A 28 -10.24 4.84 -9.32
CA LYS A 28 -11.39 5.11 -8.45
C LYS A 28 -11.00 5.27 -6.98
N VAL A 29 -9.72 5.06 -6.64
CA VAL A 29 -9.23 5.24 -5.27
C VAL A 29 -9.13 6.72 -4.97
N SER A 30 -9.78 7.15 -3.89
CA SER A 30 -9.83 8.54 -3.47
C SER A 30 -9.21 8.68 -2.08
N VAL A 31 -8.18 9.51 -1.99
CA VAL A 31 -7.50 9.84 -0.74
C VAL A 31 -7.69 11.30 -0.40
N ASP A 32 -7.88 11.61 0.88
CA ASP A 32 -8.02 12.98 1.34
C ASP A 32 -6.64 13.65 1.40
N LEU A 33 -6.36 14.51 0.41
CA LEU A 33 -5.05 15.17 0.28
C LEU A 33 -4.75 16.16 1.41
N SER A 34 -5.77 16.62 2.14
CA SER A 34 -5.59 17.50 3.30
C SER A 34 -4.96 16.78 4.50
N GLN A 35 -5.03 15.44 4.52
CA GLN A 35 -4.51 14.64 5.61
C GLN A 35 -2.99 14.44 5.53
N PRO A 36 -2.34 14.14 6.67
CA PRO A 36 -0.95 13.74 6.70
C PRO A 36 -0.67 12.56 5.76
N ILE A 37 0.54 12.50 5.20
CA ILE A 37 0.91 11.48 4.20
C ILE A 37 0.65 10.05 4.69
N GLU A 38 0.76 9.83 5.99
CA GLU A 38 0.49 8.58 6.68
C GLU A 38 -0.96 8.13 6.56
N GLU A 39 -1.88 9.02 6.90
CA GLU A 39 -3.32 8.75 6.84
C GLU A 39 -3.76 8.58 5.40
N ARG A 40 -3.18 9.35 4.47
CA ARG A 40 -3.41 9.15 3.04
C ARG A 40 -2.98 7.77 2.56
N MET A 41 -1.84 7.28 3.03
CA MET A 41 -1.36 5.94 2.70
C MET A 41 -2.23 4.84 3.31
N LEU A 42 -2.71 5.05 4.54
CA LEU A 42 -3.65 4.12 5.18
C LEU A 42 -4.99 4.06 4.45
N GLN A 43 -5.54 5.21 4.09
CA GLN A 43 -6.75 5.33 3.27
C GLN A 43 -6.58 4.60 1.93
N TYR A 44 -5.47 4.86 1.23
CA TYR A 44 -5.15 4.18 -0.02
C TYR A 44 -5.12 2.66 0.15
N LEU A 45 -4.36 2.14 1.14
CA LEU A 45 -4.24 0.70 1.38
C LEU A 45 -5.58 0.08 1.80
N THR A 46 -6.39 0.80 2.58
CA THR A 46 -7.73 0.36 2.98
C THR A 46 -8.65 0.27 1.79
N GLU A 47 -8.65 1.28 0.95
CA GLU A 47 -9.55 1.36 -0.19
C GLU A 47 -9.19 0.34 -1.26
N ILE A 48 -7.90 0.21 -1.61
CA ILE A 48 -7.47 -0.64 -2.73
C ILE A 48 -7.60 -2.14 -2.42
N LYS A 49 -7.68 -2.51 -1.13
CA LYS A 49 -7.76 -3.87 -0.59
C LYS A 49 -6.63 -4.83 -0.94
N ASN A 50 -6.01 -4.72 -2.11
CA ASN A 50 -4.83 -5.49 -2.50
C ASN A 50 -3.91 -4.61 -3.36
N PRO A 51 -2.86 -4.01 -2.78
CA PRO A 51 -1.95 -3.14 -3.53
C PRO A 51 -1.14 -3.90 -4.59
N TYR A 52 -1.12 -5.24 -4.55
CA TYR A 52 -0.43 -6.09 -5.51
C TYR A 52 -1.31 -6.51 -6.70
N ARG A 53 -2.63 -6.27 -6.63
CA ARG A 53 -3.58 -6.62 -7.70
C ARG A 53 -4.53 -5.47 -7.93
N VAL A 54 -4.22 -4.64 -8.91
CA VAL A 54 -5.00 -3.44 -9.25
C VAL A 54 -5.45 -3.49 -10.70
N ARG A 55 -6.48 -2.72 -11.03
CA ARG A 55 -7.00 -2.57 -12.38
C ARG A 55 -6.91 -1.11 -12.80
N SER A 56 -6.56 -0.86 -14.06
CA SER A 56 -6.67 0.46 -14.68
C SER A 56 -7.41 0.30 -16.00
N GLY A 57 -8.68 0.74 -16.03
CA GLY A 57 -9.58 0.46 -17.15
C GLY A 57 -9.75 -1.05 -17.39
N GLU A 58 -9.41 -1.53 -18.57
CA GLU A 58 -9.49 -2.96 -18.91
C GLU A 58 -8.23 -3.75 -18.52
N ILE A 59 -7.16 -3.06 -18.11
CA ILE A 59 -5.86 -3.66 -17.82
C ILE A 59 -5.81 -4.12 -16.37
N LYS A 60 -5.46 -5.39 -16.16
CA LYS A 60 -5.18 -5.95 -14.83
C LYS A 60 -3.68 -5.93 -14.57
N ILE A 61 -3.25 -5.27 -13.50
CA ILE A 61 -1.86 -5.14 -13.08
C ILE A 61 -1.64 -6.02 -11.85
N ASN A 62 -0.78 -7.02 -12.00
CA ASN A 62 -0.34 -7.88 -10.90
C ASN A 62 1.12 -7.57 -10.60
N ILE A 63 1.39 -7.01 -9.42
CA ILE A 63 2.73 -6.71 -8.95
C ILE A 63 3.22 -7.93 -8.16
N LYS A 64 4.36 -8.48 -8.58
CA LYS A 64 5.11 -9.46 -7.81
C LYS A 64 6.52 -8.91 -7.63
N TYR A 65 7.00 -8.85 -6.40
CA TYR A 65 8.42 -8.63 -6.17
C TYR A 65 9.18 -9.88 -6.61
N SER A 66 10.40 -9.69 -7.10
CA SER A 66 11.35 -10.80 -7.29
C SER A 66 11.47 -11.59 -5.98
N SER A 67 11.76 -12.89 -6.07
CA SER A 67 12.07 -13.73 -4.90
C SER A 67 13.17 -13.10 -4.03
N ASP A 68 14.10 -12.40 -4.67
CA ASP A 68 15.23 -11.72 -4.01
C ASP A 68 15.00 -10.21 -3.82
N GLY A 69 13.80 -9.73 -4.20
CA GLY A 69 13.42 -8.32 -4.11
C GLY A 69 12.89 -7.94 -2.73
N PRO A 70 13.05 -6.67 -2.30
CA PRO A 70 12.46 -6.20 -1.04
C PRO A 70 10.93 -6.19 -1.15
N SER A 71 10.24 -6.75 -0.15
CA SER A 71 8.78 -6.66 -0.05
C SER A 71 8.31 -5.21 0.09
N ILE A 72 7.02 -4.95 -0.17
CA ILE A 72 6.44 -3.62 0.01
C ILE A 72 6.65 -3.12 1.44
N SER A 73 6.54 -3.99 2.43
CA SER A 73 6.76 -3.71 3.84
C SER A 73 8.18 -3.22 4.12
N LYS A 74 9.18 -3.87 3.51
CA LYS A 74 10.59 -3.46 3.62
C LYS A 74 10.84 -2.11 2.96
N LEU A 75 10.18 -1.84 1.83
CA LEU A 75 10.26 -0.56 1.13
C LEU A 75 9.59 0.58 1.93
N LEU A 76 8.40 0.34 2.47
CA LEU A 76 7.67 1.31 3.31
C LEU A 76 8.47 1.64 4.57
N ALA A 77 8.98 0.63 5.27
CA ALA A 77 9.86 0.84 6.43
C ALA A 77 11.10 1.68 6.09
N ARG A 78 11.73 1.43 4.94
CA ARG A 78 12.88 2.21 4.47
C ARG A 78 12.51 3.65 4.11
N TYR A 79 11.40 3.86 3.41
CA TYR A 79 10.97 5.19 2.98
C TYR A 79 10.66 6.09 4.18
N PHE A 80 9.90 5.59 5.15
CA PHE A 80 9.55 6.36 6.34
C PHE A 80 10.68 6.44 7.37
N GLY A 81 11.54 5.42 7.44
CA GLY A 81 12.74 5.45 8.29
C GLY A 81 13.81 6.45 7.83
N ARG A 82 13.80 6.82 6.53
CA ARG A 82 14.72 7.81 5.93
C ARG A 82 14.29 9.26 6.13
N LYS A 83 13.01 9.54 6.41
CA LYS A 83 12.50 10.90 6.70
C LYS A 83 12.88 11.41 8.10
N ARG A 84 14.07 11.02 8.59
CA ARG A 84 14.65 11.55 9.82
C ARG A 84 15.44 12.82 9.55
#